data_AF-A0A9W7AH75-F1
#
_entry.id   AF-A0A9W7AH75-F1
#
_cell.length_a   1.000
_cell.length_b   1.000
_cell.length_c   1.000
_cell.angle_alpha   90.00
_cell.angle_beta   90.00
_cell.angle_gamma   90.00
#
_symmetry.space_group_name_H-M   'P 1'
#
loop_
_entity.id
_entity.type
_entity.pdbx_description
1 polymer ?
#
loop_
_entity_poly.entity_id
_entity_poly.type
_entity_poly.pdbx_seq_one_letter_code
_entity_poly.pdbx_strand_id
1 'polypeptide(L)'
;MSSPPTSLDSRYKLGRTKISTSDITSIEKGIEILGTLLRASIDKNGERSVETAVLAYEYGRGLLRAVTVRRETPQSEESELIEKVEKVEKEEDEEDKAETKRSDEEDLGIAMENVELAWEVFQRNAEYEVKDADNKGEESEPPAKKIKEEEFVPQYSSYCLSNLARVMIGHGDLCTAMSDYQKSYKSYLSGMTLLEADVERLQSVEKVVRYRRIVDCLVCVCESLLGIEGDVEDADGEVIIEEKEKMETILGYYTAGRESLQKCVYAFGEGIGEGRREELEEEKGMVCQISVLLMAVEGRIREREAELKEAKEVKEVKEGEVKGEEGKK
;
A
#
# COMPACT_ATOMS: atom_id res chain seq x y z
N MET A 1 -16.81 -11.59 13.52
CA MET A 1 -16.67 -11.37 12.07
C MET A 1 -16.16 -12.65 11.45
N SER A 2 -16.71 -13.08 10.31
CA SER A 2 -16.24 -14.30 9.66
C SER A 2 -15.09 -13.96 8.70
N SER A 3 -13.95 -14.64 8.87
CA SER A 3 -12.81 -14.52 7.97
C SER A 3 -12.86 -15.66 6.96
N PRO A 4 -12.40 -15.46 5.71
CA PRO A 4 -12.36 -16.52 4.72
C PRO A 4 -11.46 -17.68 5.21
N PRO A 5 -11.85 -18.96 5.01
CA PRO A 5 -11.09 -20.11 5.49
C PRO A 5 -9.62 -20.10 5.10
N THR A 6 -9.32 -19.57 3.91
CA THR A 6 -7.96 -19.37 3.39
C THR A 6 -7.06 -18.57 4.33
N SER A 7 -7.60 -17.58 5.03
CA SER A 7 -6.84 -16.77 6.00
C SER A 7 -6.39 -17.56 7.23
N LEU A 8 -7.01 -18.71 7.48
CA LEU A 8 -6.68 -19.62 8.58
C LEU A 8 -5.74 -20.75 8.16
N ASP A 9 -5.53 -20.98 6.86
CA ASP A 9 -4.63 -22.00 6.31
C ASP A 9 -3.19 -21.78 6.84
N SER A 10 -2.57 -22.84 7.35
CA SER A 10 -1.22 -22.77 7.92
C SER A 10 -0.17 -22.43 6.86
N ARG A 11 -0.36 -22.85 5.60
CA ARG A 11 0.52 -22.51 4.48
C ARG A 11 0.40 -21.05 4.10
N TYR A 12 -0.82 -20.49 4.15
CA TYR A 12 -1.04 -19.06 3.96
C TYR A 12 -0.28 -18.24 5.02
N LYS A 13 -0.40 -18.61 6.29
CA LYS A 13 0.33 -17.97 7.39
C LYS A 13 1.85 -18.07 7.20
N LEU A 14 2.35 -19.25 6.84
CA LEU A 14 3.77 -19.48 6.56
C LEU A 14 4.27 -18.60 5.40
N GLY A 15 3.52 -18.54 4.30
CA GLY A 15 3.82 -17.69 3.15
C GLY A 15 3.92 -16.22 3.56
N ARG A 16 2.94 -15.73 4.33
CA ARG A 16 2.95 -14.35 4.87
C ARG A 16 4.14 -14.06 5.78
N THR A 17 4.49 -14.97 6.67
CA THR A 17 5.67 -14.82 7.53
C THR A 17 6.93 -14.72 6.70
N LYS A 18 7.07 -15.56 5.67
CA LYS A 18 8.23 -15.59 4.78
C LYS A 18 8.40 -14.31 3.96
N ILE A 19 7.33 -13.76 3.40
CA ILE A 19 7.42 -12.49 2.64
C ILE A 19 7.62 -11.26 3.54
N SER A 20 7.49 -11.40 4.86
CA SER A 20 7.67 -10.29 5.81
C SER A 20 9.12 -10.13 6.27
N THR A 21 10.04 -10.97 5.80
CA THR A 21 11.47 -10.88 6.12
C THR A 21 12.20 -9.89 5.20
N SER A 22 13.47 -9.61 5.49
CA SER A 22 14.39 -8.90 4.58
C SER A 22 15.26 -9.83 3.75
N ASP A 23 15.22 -11.15 3.98
CA ASP A 23 15.95 -12.16 3.22
C ASP A 23 15.21 -12.52 1.93
N ILE A 24 15.86 -12.30 0.77
CA ILE A 24 15.30 -12.57 -0.56
C ILE A 24 14.95 -14.05 -0.74
N THR A 25 15.78 -14.96 -0.24
CA THR A 25 15.56 -16.41 -0.37
C THR A 25 14.29 -16.84 0.38
N SER A 26 14.07 -16.28 1.56
CA SER A 26 12.84 -16.48 2.33
C SER A 26 11.63 -15.90 1.60
N ILE A 27 11.73 -14.68 1.05
CA ILE A 27 10.65 -14.03 0.31
C ILE A 27 10.24 -14.87 -0.90
N GLU A 28 11.18 -15.34 -1.72
CA GLU A 28 10.90 -16.17 -2.90
C GLU A 28 10.17 -17.47 -2.54
N LYS A 29 10.61 -18.16 -1.47
CA LYS A 29 9.89 -19.33 -0.94
C LYS A 29 8.47 -18.97 -0.48
N GLY A 30 8.28 -17.77 0.08
CA GLY A 30 6.96 -17.26 0.44
C GLY A 30 6.06 -17.05 -0.78
N ILE A 31 6.60 -16.45 -1.84
CA ILE A 31 5.93 -16.22 -3.12
C ILE A 31 5.51 -17.55 -3.77
N GLU A 32 6.38 -18.56 -3.77
CA GLU A 32 6.08 -19.89 -4.30
C GLU A 32 4.90 -20.55 -3.57
N ILE A 33 4.91 -20.50 -2.24
CA ILE A 33 3.82 -21.04 -1.41
C ILE A 33 2.50 -20.32 -1.73
N LEU A 34 2.52 -18.98 -1.73
CA LEU A 34 1.32 -18.17 -1.97
C LEU A 34 0.80 -18.34 -3.40
N GLY A 35 1.69 -18.41 -4.40
CA GLY A 35 1.31 -18.65 -5.80
C GLY A 35 0.68 -20.02 -6.02
N THR A 36 1.18 -21.05 -5.33
CA THR A 36 0.58 -22.40 -5.37
C THR A 36 -0.82 -22.40 -4.74
N LEU A 37 -0.99 -21.73 -3.60
CA LEU A 37 -2.29 -21.59 -2.95
C LEU A 37 -3.27 -20.77 -3.80
N LEU A 38 -2.79 -19.70 -4.43
CA LEU A 38 -3.59 -18.84 -5.30
C LEU A 38 -4.19 -19.64 -6.46
N ARG A 39 -3.37 -20.41 -7.19
CA ARG A 39 -3.88 -21.28 -8.27
C ARG A 39 -4.92 -22.27 -7.77
N ALA A 40 -4.64 -22.96 -6.66
CA ALA A 40 -5.57 -23.90 -6.07
C ALA A 40 -6.89 -23.24 -5.61
N SER A 41 -6.84 -21.98 -5.15
CA SER A 41 -8.04 -21.21 -4.79
C SER A 41 -8.83 -20.79 -6.02
N ILE A 42 -8.17 -20.37 -7.10
CA ILE A 42 -8.82 -20.05 -8.37
C ILE A 42 -9.57 -21.27 -8.90
N ASP A 43 -8.93 -22.45 -8.92
CA ASP A 43 -9.54 -23.69 -9.40
C ASP A 43 -10.75 -24.11 -8.56
N LYS A 44 -10.72 -23.85 -7.25
CA LYS A 44 -11.72 -24.33 -6.30
C LYS A 44 -12.89 -23.35 -6.11
N ASN A 45 -12.59 -22.07 -5.95
CA ASN A 45 -13.53 -21.03 -5.52
C ASN A 45 -13.74 -19.97 -6.63
N GLY A 46 -13.07 -20.09 -7.77
CA GLY A 46 -13.09 -19.09 -8.82
C GLY A 46 -12.19 -17.88 -8.54
N GLU A 47 -11.85 -17.18 -9.62
CA GLU A 47 -10.94 -16.01 -9.61
C GLU A 47 -11.50 -14.83 -8.82
N ARG A 48 -12.83 -14.64 -8.84
CA ARG A 48 -13.51 -13.49 -8.24
C ARG A 48 -14.04 -13.74 -6.82
N SER A 49 -13.61 -14.81 -6.16
CA SER A 49 -13.97 -15.09 -4.76
C SER A 49 -13.12 -14.30 -3.77
N VAL A 50 -13.66 -14.09 -2.57
CA VAL A 50 -12.94 -13.41 -1.48
C VAL A 50 -11.73 -14.23 -1.03
N GLU A 51 -11.85 -15.56 -1.02
CA GLU A 51 -10.77 -16.50 -0.73
C GLU A 51 -9.57 -16.30 -1.68
N THR A 52 -9.86 -16.16 -2.98
CA THR A 52 -8.84 -15.91 -4.00
C THR A 52 -8.26 -14.50 -3.88
N ALA A 53 -9.09 -13.48 -3.65
CA ALA A 53 -8.64 -12.09 -3.48
C ALA A 53 -7.64 -11.92 -2.32
N VAL A 54 -7.86 -12.62 -1.21
CA VAL A 54 -6.91 -12.63 -0.07
C VAL A 54 -5.53 -13.15 -0.49
N LEU A 55 -5.50 -14.22 -1.28
CA LEU A 55 -4.25 -14.80 -1.77
C LEU A 55 -3.59 -13.93 -2.85
N ALA A 56 -4.38 -13.39 -3.77
CA ALA A 56 -3.90 -12.51 -4.83
C ALA A 56 -3.18 -11.30 -4.23
N TYR A 57 -3.80 -10.65 -3.24
CA TYR A 57 -3.18 -9.53 -2.55
C TYR A 57 -1.82 -9.89 -1.91
N GLU A 58 -1.75 -10.97 -1.12
CA GLU A 58 -0.48 -11.33 -0.45
C GLU A 58 0.57 -11.84 -1.44
N TYR A 59 0.17 -12.48 -2.53
CA TYR A 59 1.06 -12.89 -3.62
C TYR A 59 1.67 -11.67 -4.32
N GLY A 60 0.83 -10.71 -4.74
CA GLY A 60 1.30 -9.45 -5.35
C GLY A 60 2.20 -8.64 -4.42
N ARG A 61 1.83 -8.55 -3.14
CA ARG A 61 2.69 -7.92 -2.11
C ARG A 61 4.04 -8.65 -1.97
N GLY A 62 4.06 -9.97 -2.07
CA GLY A 62 5.29 -10.76 -2.06
C GLY A 62 6.21 -10.39 -3.22
N LEU A 63 5.67 -10.33 -4.44
CA LEU A 63 6.40 -9.92 -5.65
C LEU A 63 6.99 -8.52 -5.52
N LEU A 64 6.17 -7.54 -5.10
CA LEU A 64 6.65 -6.19 -4.81
C LEU A 64 7.83 -6.22 -3.83
N ARG A 65 7.68 -6.97 -2.72
CA ARG A 65 8.72 -7.04 -1.69
C ARG A 65 10.03 -7.61 -2.22
N ALA A 66 9.97 -8.63 -3.08
CA ALA A 66 11.16 -9.19 -3.72
C ALA A 66 11.87 -8.13 -4.57
N VAL A 67 11.12 -7.40 -5.40
CA VAL A 67 11.65 -6.28 -6.21
C VAL A 67 12.30 -5.22 -5.33
N THR A 68 11.64 -4.78 -4.25
CA THR A 68 12.21 -3.78 -3.33
C THR A 68 13.54 -4.24 -2.75
N VAL A 69 13.61 -5.48 -2.24
CA VAL A 69 14.83 -6.02 -1.63
C VAL A 69 15.97 -6.17 -2.65
N ARG A 70 15.67 -6.63 -3.88
CA ARG A 70 16.66 -6.73 -4.97
C ARG A 70 17.22 -5.37 -5.37
N ARG A 71 16.41 -4.31 -5.34
CA ARG A 71 16.84 -2.93 -5.63
C ARG A 71 17.68 -2.33 -4.50
N GLU A 72 17.39 -2.66 -3.24
CA GLU A 72 18.08 -2.13 -2.06
C GLU A 72 19.40 -2.86 -1.75
N THR A 73 19.53 -4.13 -2.18
CA THR A 73 20.74 -4.93 -1.94
C THR A 73 21.73 -4.73 -3.09
N PRO A 74 22.95 -4.18 -2.86
CA PRO A 74 23.92 -4.00 -3.92
C PRO A 74 24.28 -5.34 -4.59
N GLN A 75 24.21 -5.40 -5.92
CA GLN A 75 24.51 -6.58 -6.78
C GLN A 75 25.91 -7.21 -6.59
N SER A 76 26.74 -6.67 -5.69
CA SER A 76 28.10 -7.12 -5.41
C SER A 76 28.18 -8.44 -4.64
N GLU A 77 27.14 -8.83 -3.89
CA GLU A 77 27.14 -10.09 -3.10
C GLU A 77 26.20 -11.15 -3.67
N GLU A 78 25.21 -10.76 -4.48
CA GLU A 78 24.20 -11.66 -5.05
C GLU A 78 24.81 -12.59 -6.13
N SER A 79 25.80 -12.10 -6.89
CA SER A 79 26.53 -12.92 -7.86
C SER A 79 27.40 -14.00 -7.21
N GLU A 80 27.91 -13.79 -5.99
CA GLU A 80 28.75 -14.79 -5.30
C GLU A 80 27.95 -15.76 -4.42
N LEU A 81 26.77 -15.36 -3.93
CA LEU A 81 25.90 -16.22 -3.13
C LEU A 81 25.12 -17.22 -3.98
N ILE A 82 24.62 -16.81 -5.16
CA ILE A 82 23.97 -17.74 -6.10
C ILE A 82 25.00 -18.78 -6.60
N GLU A 83 26.23 -18.36 -6.91
CA GLU A 83 27.29 -19.26 -7.37
C GLU A 83 27.83 -20.21 -6.27
N LYS A 84 27.68 -19.86 -4.99
CA LYS A 84 28.07 -20.72 -3.85
C LYS A 84 26.97 -21.70 -3.43
N VAL A 85 25.69 -21.35 -3.57
CA VAL A 85 24.58 -22.29 -3.34
C VAL A 85 24.51 -23.32 -4.48
N GLU A 86 24.75 -22.90 -5.74
CA GLU A 86 24.82 -23.79 -6.91
C GLU A 86 25.93 -24.86 -6.84
N LYS A 87 26.94 -24.69 -5.98
CA LYS A 87 28.03 -25.67 -5.80
C LYS A 87 27.81 -26.67 -4.68
N VAL A 88 26.81 -26.47 -3.81
CA VAL A 88 26.53 -27.38 -2.69
C VAL A 88 25.35 -28.32 -2.99
N GLU A 89 24.47 -27.96 -3.93
CA GLU A 89 23.30 -28.78 -4.29
C GLU A 89 23.45 -29.55 -5.63
N LYS A 90 24.63 -29.51 -6.27
CA LYS A 90 24.94 -30.22 -7.52
C LYS A 90 25.30 -31.71 -7.37
N GLU A 91 24.69 -32.39 -6.41
CA GLU A 91 24.67 -33.86 -6.34
C GLU A 91 23.28 -34.32 -5.88
N GLU A 92 22.25 -34.13 -6.71
CA GLU A 92 21.15 -35.07 -6.97
C GLU A 92 20.03 -34.38 -7.79
N ASP A 93 19.63 -35.04 -8.87
CA ASP A 93 18.50 -34.77 -9.78
C ASP A 93 18.57 -33.56 -10.75
N GLU A 94 19.15 -33.86 -11.93
CA GLU A 94 18.86 -33.16 -13.19
C GLU A 94 17.43 -33.48 -13.66
N GLU A 95 16.51 -32.53 -13.51
CA GLU A 95 15.36 -32.39 -14.41
C GLU A 95 15.03 -30.89 -14.61
N ASP A 96 15.08 -30.49 -15.88
CA ASP A 96 14.79 -29.18 -16.47
C ASP A 96 13.92 -28.21 -15.62
N LYS A 97 14.58 -27.24 -14.96
CA LYS A 97 14.01 -25.90 -14.75
C LYS A 97 14.98 -24.87 -15.30
N ALA A 98 14.77 -24.48 -16.55
CA ALA A 98 15.24 -23.18 -17.01
C ALA A 98 14.51 -22.11 -16.18
N GLU A 99 15.08 -21.72 -15.05
CA GLU A 99 14.62 -20.54 -14.30
C GLU A 99 14.79 -19.32 -15.21
N THR A 100 13.67 -18.97 -15.85
CA THR A 100 13.57 -17.74 -16.61
C THR A 100 13.70 -16.63 -15.58
N LYS A 101 14.86 -15.96 -15.56
CA LYS A 101 15.13 -14.83 -14.66
C LYS A 101 14.07 -13.76 -14.92
N ARG A 102 13.01 -13.73 -14.09
CA ARG A 102 11.92 -12.75 -14.20
C ARG A 102 12.48 -11.36 -14.01
N SER A 103 12.05 -10.41 -14.85
CA SER A 103 12.45 -9.02 -14.67
C SER A 103 11.64 -8.39 -13.54
N ASP A 104 12.21 -7.38 -12.88
CA ASP A 104 11.47 -6.60 -11.87
C ASP A 104 10.20 -5.97 -12.46
N GLU A 105 10.22 -5.59 -13.74
CA GLU A 105 9.07 -5.03 -14.45
C GLU A 105 7.95 -6.07 -14.63
N GLU A 106 8.30 -7.32 -14.94
CA GLU A 106 7.35 -8.42 -15.04
C GLU A 106 6.72 -8.72 -13.67
N ASP A 107 7.54 -8.80 -12.62
CA ASP A 107 7.06 -9.04 -11.26
C ASP A 107 6.13 -7.90 -10.78
N LEU A 108 6.46 -6.63 -11.07
CA LEU A 108 5.60 -5.49 -10.74
C LEU A 108 4.28 -5.52 -11.53
N GLY A 109 4.32 -5.91 -12.81
CA GLY A 109 3.11 -6.06 -13.63
C GLY A 109 2.16 -7.13 -13.06
N ILE A 110 2.69 -8.31 -12.77
CA ILE A 110 1.91 -9.41 -12.15
C ILE A 110 1.39 -8.98 -10.76
N ALA A 111 2.20 -8.27 -9.98
CA ALA A 111 1.79 -7.78 -8.68
C ALA A 111 0.61 -6.79 -8.77
N MET A 112 0.65 -5.88 -9.75
CA MET A 112 -0.43 -4.92 -10.01
C MET A 112 -1.74 -5.64 -10.34
N GLU A 113 -1.72 -6.56 -11.30
CA GLU A 113 -2.90 -7.33 -11.70
C GLU A 113 -3.56 -8.04 -10.50
N ASN A 114 -2.75 -8.64 -9.62
CA ASN A 114 -3.23 -9.37 -8.45
C ASN A 114 -3.79 -8.44 -7.36
N VAL A 115 -3.18 -7.27 -7.15
CA VAL A 115 -3.66 -6.29 -6.17
C VAL A 115 -4.94 -5.60 -6.66
N GLU A 116 -5.04 -5.27 -7.96
CA GLU A 116 -6.26 -4.73 -8.58
C GLU A 116 -7.42 -5.75 -8.52
N LEU A 117 -7.15 -7.03 -8.80
CA LEU A 117 -8.16 -8.10 -8.63
C LEU A 117 -8.66 -8.15 -7.19
N ALA A 118 -7.74 -8.13 -6.21
CA ALA A 118 -8.10 -8.16 -4.80
C ALA A 118 -8.93 -6.93 -4.39
N TRP A 119 -8.57 -5.76 -4.91
CA TRP A 119 -9.31 -4.52 -4.69
C TRP A 119 -10.72 -4.62 -5.26
N GLU A 120 -10.89 -5.02 -6.52
CA GLU A 120 -12.19 -5.14 -7.19
C GLU A 120 -13.12 -6.07 -6.39
N VAL A 121 -12.61 -7.23 -5.96
CA VAL A 121 -13.38 -8.20 -5.19
C VAL A 121 -13.75 -7.66 -3.82
N PHE A 122 -12.81 -7.06 -3.07
CA PHE A 122 -13.10 -6.53 -1.74
C PHE A 122 -14.06 -5.34 -1.79
N GLN A 123 -13.90 -4.42 -2.73
CA GLN A 123 -14.80 -3.28 -2.89
C GLN A 123 -16.21 -3.77 -3.20
N ARG A 124 -16.37 -4.67 -4.17
CA ARG A 124 -17.68 -5.23 -4.54
C ARG A 124 -18.39 -5.91 -3.37
N ASN A 125 -17.65 -6.62 -2.51
CA ASN A 125 -18.20 -7.29 -1.33
C ASN A 125 -18.47 -6.32 -0.16
N ALA A 126 -17.71 -5.22 -0.04
CA ALA A 126 -17.93 -4.21 1.00
C ALA A 126 -19.17 -3.34 0.71
N GLU A 127 -19.41 -2.96 -0.55
CA GLU A 127 -20.55 -2.11 -0.96
C GLU A 127 -21.93 -2.75 -0.73
N TYR A 128 -21.99 -4.08 -0.60
CA TYR A 128 -23.25 -4.80 -0.38
C TYR A 128 -23.81 -4.58 1.05
N GLU A 129 -22.95 -4.42 2.05
CA GLU A 129 -23.36 -4.14 3.43
C GLU A 129 -24.07 -2.78 3.56
N VAL A 130 -23.71 -1.81 2.72
CA VAL A 130 -24.29 -0.46 2.72
C VAL A 130 -25.70 -0.47 2.13
N LYS A 131 -25.93 -1.21 1.04
CA LYS A 131 -27.23 -1.28 0.36
C LYS A 131 -28.29 -2.06 1.14
N ASP A 132 -27.90 -3.10 1.87
CA ASP A 132 -28.82 -3.87 2.73
C ASP A 132 -29.13 -3.15 4.06
N ALA A 133 -28.26 -2.24 4.52
CA ALA A 133 -28.51 -1.40 5.68
C ALA A 133 -29.55 -0.30 5.40
N ASP A 134 -29.49 0.31 4.21
CA ASP A 134 -30.44 1.35 3.79
C ASP A 134 -31.82 0.79 3.38
N ASN A 135 -31.91 -0.50 3.04
CA ASN A 135 -33.16 -1.18 2.66
C ASN A 135 -33.95 -1.81 3.83
N LYS A 136 -33.55 -1.60 5.10
CA LYS A 136 -34.32 -2.09 6.27
C LYS A 136 -35.58 -1.27 6.59
N GLY A 137 -36.19 -0.67 5.57
CA GLY A 137 -37.41 0.14 5.69
C GLY A 137 -38.61 -0.34 4.84
N GLU A 138 -38.41 -1.11 3.78
CA GLU A 138 -39.51 -1.53 2.91
C GLU A 138 -39.38 -3.00 2.49
N GLU A 139 -40.32 -3.82 2.98
CA GLU A 139 -40.65 -5.11 2.36
C GLU A 139 -41.05 -4.86 0.90
N SER A 140 -40.09 -4.92 -0.02
CA SER A 140 -40.37 -4.99 -1.45
C SER A 140 -39.86 -6.31 -1.99
N GLU A 141 -40.77 -7.01 -2.68
CA GLU A 141 -40.54 -8.30 -3.32
C GLU A 141 -39.28 -8.28 -4.21
N PRO A 142 -38.55 -9.40 -4.31
CA PRO A 142 -37.28 -9.44 -5.04
C PRO A 142 -37.54 -9.20 -6.54
N PRO A 143 -36.95 -8.17 -7.18
CA PRO A 143 -37.05 -8.04 -8.62
C PRO A 143 -36.17 -9.11 -9.27
N ALA A 144 -36.84 -10.07 -9.89
CA ALA A 144 -36.23 -11.07 -10.75
C ALA A 144 -35.49 -10.41 -11.93
N LYS A 145 -34.16 -10.32 -11.84
CA LYS A 145 -33.26 -10.33 -13.01
C LYS A 145 -32.08 -11.23 -12.73
N LYS A 146 -32.11 -12.41 -13.36
CA LYS A 146 -31.04 -13.40 -13.44
C LYS A 146 -29.79 -12.77 -14.05
N ILE A 147 -28.91 -12.24 -13.22
CA ILE A 147 -27.47 -12.38 -13.43
C ILE A 147 -27.16 -13.80 -12.95
N LYS A 148 -26.34 -14.56 -13.69
CA LYS A 148 -25.87 -15.86 -13.20
C LYS A 148 -24.89 -15.58 -12.06
N GLU A 149 -25.45 -15.45 -10.86
CA GLU A 149 -24.80 -15.48 -9.55
C GLU A 149 -24.26 -16.89 -9.31
N GLU A 150 -23.08 -17.19 -9.83
CA GLU A 150 -22.29 -18.29 -9.28
C GLU A 150 -21.27 -17.65 -8.32
N GLU A 151 -21.59 -17.79 -7.01
CA GLU A 151 -20.79 -17.47 -5.81
C GLU A 151 -20.60 -16.00 -5.43
N PHE A 152 -21.69 -15.34 -5.01
CA PHE A 152 -21.62 -14.15 -4.16
C PHE A 152 -22.07 -14.51 -2.74
N VAL A 153 -21.22 -14.29 -1.73
CA VAL A 153 -21.52 -14.61 -0.33
C VAL A 153 -21.37 -13.35 0.54
N PRO A 154 -22.47 -12.75 1.02
CA PRO A 154 -22.46 -11.58 1.93
C PRO A 154 -21.72 -11.81 3.27
N GLN A 155 -21.26 -13.04 3.52
CA GLN A 155 -20.62 -13.48 4.75
C GLN A 155 -19.31 -12.73 5.08
N TYR A 156 -18.64 -12.14 4.08
CA TYR A 156 -17.31 -11.52 4.22
C TYR A 156 -17.29 -9.99 4.07
N SER A 157 -18.43 -9.32 3.96
CA SER A 157 -18.53 -7.86 3.81
C SER A 157 -17.66 -7.09 4.82
N SER A 158 -17.87 -7.35 6.11
CA SER A 158 -17.12 -6.73 7.21
C SER A 158 -15.61 -7.06 7.16
N TYR A 159 -15.24 -8.27 6.72
CA TYR A 159 -13.83 -8.63 6.51
C TYR A 159 -13.23 -7.84 5.35
N CYS A 160 -13.93 -7.73 4.22
CA CYS A 160 -13.50 -6.99 3.05
C CYS A 160 -13.32 -5.50 3.39
N LEU A 161 -14.30 -4.90 4.06
CA LEU A 161 -14.22 -3.52 4.53
C LEU A 161 -13.00 -3.28 5.44
N SER A 162 -12.74 -4.22 6.36
CA SER A 162 -11.60 -4.15 7.28
C SER A 162 -10.24 -4.27 6.57
N ASN A 163 -10.19 -4.91 5.39
CA ASN A 163 -8.97 -5.13 4.63
C ASN A 163 -8.82 -4.19 3.43
N LEU A 164 -9.88 -3.46 3.04
CA LEU A 164 -9.87 -2.59 1.87
C LEU A 164 -8.80 -1.50 1.97
N ALA A 165 -8.67 -0.86 3.13
CA ALA A 165 -7.61 0.10 3.39
C ALA A 165 -6.21 -0.49 3.15
N ARG A 166 -5.99 -1.73 3.59
CA ARG A 166 -4.72 -2.44 3.40
C ARG A 166 -4.41 -2.67 1.93
N VAL A 167 -5.42 -3.06 1.15
CA VAL A 167 -5.28 -3.26 -0.30
C VAL A 167 -4.98 -1.95 -1.01
N MET A 168 -5.66 -0.86 -0.67
CA MET A 168 -5.40 0.47 -1.24
C MET A 168 -3.99 0.97 -0.96
N ILE A 169 -3.47 0.74 0.25
CA ILE A 169 -2.08 1.07 0.60
C ILE A 169 -1.11 0.24 -0.25
N GLY A 170 -1.31 -1.08 -0.35
CA GLY A 170 -0.46 -1.94 -1.17
C GLY A 170 -0.51 -1.59 -2.67
N HIS A 171 -1.65 -1.13 -3.17
CA HIS A 171 -1.77 -0.58 -4.52
C HIS A 171 -0.95 0.71 -4.67
N GLY A 172 -0.99 1.62 -3.69
CA GLY A 172 -0.12 2.79 -3.63
C GLY A 172 1.36 2.44 -3.65
N ASP A 173 1.77 1.42 -2.88
CA ASP A 173 3.18 0.96 -2.84
C ASP A 173 3.65 0.46 -4.22
N LEU A 174 2.78 -0.27 -4.93
CA LEU A 174 3.04 -0.71 -6.29
C LEU A 174 3.15 0.45 -7.28
N CYS A 175 2.21 1.39 -7.25
CA CYS A 175 2.26 2.59 -8.07
C CYS A 175 3.55 3.39 -7.81
N THR A 176 3.96 3.54 -6.55
CA THR A 176 5.23 4.19 -6.18
C THR A 176 6.44 3.45 -6.77
N ALA A 177 6.47 2.11 -6.67
CA ALA A 177 7.57 1.30 -7.23
C ALA A 177 7.66 1.36 -8.76
N MET A 178 6.55 1.69 -9.42
CA MET A 178 6.42 1.94 -10.86
C MET A 178 6.55 3.44 -11.23
N SER A 179 6.81 4.32 -10.25
CA SER A 179 6.89 5.77 -10.43
C SER A 179 5.59 6.44 -10.95
N ASP A 180 4.43 5.79 -10.80
CA ASP A 180 3.11 6.38 -11.06
C ASP A 180 2.60 7.12 -9.81
N TYR A 181 3.19 8.27 -9.54
CA TYR A 181 2.91 9.04 -8.32
C TYR A 181 1.48 9.61 -8.25
N GLN A 182 0.84 9.85 -9.41
CA GLN A 182 -0.55 10.30 -9.50
C GLN A 182 -1.51 9.23 -8.95
N LYS A 183 -1.38 7.99 -9.43
CA LYS A 183 -2.19 6.87 -8.89
C LYS A 183 -1.80 6.52 -7.47
N SER A 184 -0.52 6.61 -7.14
CA SER A 184 -0.03 6.37 -5.78
C SER A 184 -0.70 7.29 -4.77
N TYR A 185 -0.69 8.60 -5.03
CA TYR A 185 -1.37 9.62 -4.21
C TYR A 185 -2.85 9.28 -3.96
N LYS A 186 -3.61 8.98 -5.02
CA LYS A 186 -5.04 8.63 -4.92
C LYS A 186 -5.28 7.36 -4.11
N SER A 187 -4.40 6.38 -4.25
CA SER A 187 -4.50 5.08 -3.58
C SER A 187 -4.28 5.23 -2.08
N TYR A 188 -3.22 5.93 -1.68
CA TYR A 188 -2.97 6.22 -0.27
C TYR A 188 -4.04 7.12 0.34
N LEU A 189 -4.55 8.11 -0.40
CA LEU A 189 -5.65 8.96 0.07
C LEU A 189 -6.92 8.13 0.33
N SER A 190 -7.28 7.24 -0.58
CA SER A 190 -8.42 6.33 -0.43
C SER A 190 -8.23 5.38 0.76
N GLY A 191 -7.02 4.83 0.90
CA GLY A 191 -6.64 3.99 2.04
C GLY A 191 -6.77 4.74 3.37
N MET A 192 -6.29 5.99 3.43
CA MET A 192 -6.38 6.86 4.59
C MET A 192 -7.83 7.14 4.99
N THR A 193 -8.69 7.52 4.04
CA THR A 193 -10.12 7.78 4.32
C THR A 193 -10.81 6.56 4.93
N LEU A 194 -10.49 5.35 4.46
CA LEU A 194 -10.99 4.10 5.04
C LEU A 194 -10.42 3.80 6.44
N LEU A 195 -9.22 4.28 6.75
CA LEU A 195 -8.64 4.14 8.09
C LEU A 195 -9.23 5.14 9.09
N GLU A 196 -9.50 6.36 8.66
CA GLU A 196 -10.14 7.40 9.48
C GLU A 196 -11.58 7.05 9.81
N ALA A 197 -12.26 6.31 8.92
CA ALA A 197 -13.56 5.74 9.20
C ALA A 197 -13.50 4.91 10.49
N ASP A 198 -14.30 5.33 11.48
CA ASP A 198 -14.48 4.68 12.77
C ASP A 198 -13.24 4.57 13.69
N VAL A 199 -12.11 5.25 13.41
CA VAL A 199 -10.93 5.18 14.30
C VAL A 199 -11.24 5.57 15.74
N GLU A 200 -12.15 6.54 15.94
CA GLU A 200 -12.54 6.99 17.26
C GLU A 200 -13.42 6.00 18.03
N ARG A 201 -14.03 5.04 17.32
CA ARG A 201 -14.83 3.95 17.91
C ARG A 201 -13.97 2.77 18.36
N LEU A 202 -12.73 2.69 17.88
CA LEU A 202 -11.79 1.65 18.28
C LEU A 202 -11.32 1.87 19.73
N GLN A 203 -10.96 0.78 20.39
CA GLN A 203 -10.38 0.81 21.73
C GLN A 203 -8.99 0.22 21.74
N SER A 204 -8.20 0.57 22.74
CA SER A 204 -6.95 -0.10 23.08
C SER A 204 -5.91 -0.13 21.94
N VAL A 205 -5.30 -1.29 21.71
CA VAL A 205 -4.22 -1.52 20.73
C VAL A 205 -4.67 -1.26 19.30
N GLU A 206 -5.92 -1.59 18.95
CA GLU A 206 -6.45 -1.37 17.61
C GLU A 206 -6.48 0.11 17.23
N LYS A 207 -6.76 0.98 18.21
CA LYS A 207 -6.74 2.44 18.01
C LYS A 207 -5.32 2.94 17.72
N VAL A 208 -4.31 2.40 18.42
CA VAL A 208 -2.88 2.68 18.17
C VAL A 208 -2.48 2.25 16.76
N VAL A 209 -2.76 0.99 16.41
CA VAL A 209 -2.47 0.43 15.08
C VAL A 209 -3.12 1.29 13.99
N ARG A 210 -4.36 1.74 14.22
CA ARG A 210 -5.10 2.54 13.26
C ARG A 210 -4.47 3.91 13.06
N TYR A 211 -4.19 4.65 14.13
CA TYR A 211 -3.52 5.94 14.01
C TYR A 211 -2.14 5.83 13.39
N ARG A 212 -1.36 4.80 13.75
CA ARG A 212 -0.06 4.56 13.13
C ARG A 212 -0.18 4.42 11.61
N ARG A 213 -1.14 3.63 11.13
CA ARG A 213 -1.38 3.45 9.68
C ARG A 213 -1.88 4.72 9.00
N ILE A 214 -2.66 5.56 9.69
CA ILE A 214 -3.05 6.88 9.18
C ILE A 214 -1.81 7.75 8.96
N VAL A 215 -0.88 7.79 9.93
CA VAL A 215 0.38 8.52 9.78
C VAL A 215 1.21 7.96 8.61
N ASP A 216 1.27 6.64 8.46
CA ASP A 216 1.92 5.95 7.34
C ASP A 216 1.36 6.40 5.99
N CYS A 217 0.02 6.38 5.84
CA CYS A 217 -0.62 6.87 4.62
C CYS A 217 -0.33 8.35 4.35
N LEU A 218 -0.33 9.19 5.38
CA LEU A 218 -0.04 10.62 5.25
C LEU A 218 1.41 10.87 4.82
N VAL A 219 2.35 10.08 5.32
CA VAL A 219 3.75 10.09 4.85
C VAL A 219 3.79 9.74 3.36
N CYS A 220 3.18 8.63 2.97
CA CYS A 220 3.17 8.18 1.58
C CYS A 220 2.44 9.16 0.63
N VAL A 221 1.38 9.83 1.09
CA VAL A 221 0.69 10.91 0.36
C VAL A 221 1.64 12.06 0.10
N CYS A 222 2.35 12.54 1.13
CA CYS A 222 3.33 13.60 0.98
C CYS A 222 4.45 13.21 0.01
N GLU A 223 4.99 12.00 0.11
CA GLU A 223 6.03 11.52 -0.79
C GLU A 223 5.56 11.40 -2.24
N SER A 224 4.32 10.93 -2.45
CA SER A 224 3.71 10.85 -3.78
C SER A 224 3.56 12.24 -4.39
N LEU A 225 3.01 13.20 -3.64
CA LEU A 225 2.86 14.58 -4.10
C LEU A 225 4.21 15.24 -4.39
N LEU A 226 5.26 14.95 -3.60
CA LEU A 226 6.63 15.41 -3.87
C LEU A 226 7.21 14.79 -5.15
N GLY A 227 6.80 13.57 -5.51
CA GLY A 227 7.24 12.88 -6.73
C GLY A 227 6.51 13.30 -8.01
N ILE A 228 5.35 13.95 -7.92
CA ILE A 228 4.60 14.44 -9.09
C ILE A 228 5.27 15.70 -9.64
N GLU A 229 5.60 15.71 -10.93
CA GLU A 229 5.97 16.92 -11.67
C GLU A 229 4.71 17.61 -12.21
N GLY A 230 4.62 18.94 -12.09
CA GLY A 230 3.43 19.70 -12.54
C GLY A 230 2.20 19.53 -11.63
N ASP A 231 1.03 19.60 -12.27
CA ASP A 231 -0.31 19.51 -11.66
C ASP A 231 -0.65 18.08 -11.22
N VAL A 232 -1.53 17.95 -10.23
CA VAL A 232 -2.11 16.67 -9.80
C VAL A 232 -3.45 16.50 -10.52
N GLU A 233 -3.61 15.40 -11.25
CA GLU A 233 -4.76 15.17 -12.13
C GLU A 233 -5.58 13.97 -11.66
N ASP A 234 -6.88 13.96 -11.94
CA ASP A 234 -7.77 12.83 -11.70
C ASP A 234 -7.61 11.71 -12.76
N ALA A 235 -8.53 10.74 -12.81
CA ALA A 235 -8.45 9.65 -13.79
C ALA A 235 -8.86 10.10 -15.20
N ASP A 236 -9.65 11.17 -15.29
CA ASP A 236 -10.15 11.77 -16.53
C ASP A 236 -9.23 12.90 -17.05
N GLY A 237 -8.18 13.24 -16.30
CA GLY A 237 -7.21 14.29 -16.61
C GLY A 237 -7.60 15.67 -16.10
N GLU A 238 -8.60 15.77 -15.21
CA GLU A 238 -8.99 17.03 -14.58
C GLU A 238 -7.99 17.39 -13.47
N VAL A 239 -7.52 18.63 -13.46
CA VAL A 239 -6.60 19.13 -12.43
C VAL A 239 -7.32 19.27 -11.10
N ILE A 240 -6.84 18.52 -10.10
CA ILE A 240 -7.35 18.53 -8.71
C ILE A 240 -6.51 19.45 -7.83
N ILE A 241 -5.20 19.50 -8.06
CA ILE A 241 -4.27 20.37 -7.33
C ILE A 241 -3.33 21.01 -8.35
N GLU A 242 -3.35 22.35 -8.43
CA GLU A 242 -2.42 23.07 -9.27
C GLU A 242 -0.98 23.01 -8.71
N GLU A 243 0.02 23.03 -9.58
CA GLU A 243 1.44 22.96 -9.22
C GLU A 243 1.82 24.02 -8.17
N LYS A 244 1.21 25.22 -8.27
CA LYS A 244 1.44 26.34 -7.35
C LYS A 244 0.91 26.09 -5.93
N GLU A 245 -0.10 25.24 -5.78
CA GLU A 245 -0.79 24.92 -4.52
C GLU A 245 -0.22 23.66 -3.87
N LYS A 246 0.48 22.83 -4.65
CA LYS A 246 0.99 21.52 -4.22
C LYS A 246 1.81 21.56 -2.93
N MET A 247 2.68 22.57 -2.75
CA MET A 247 3.46 22.68 -1.52
C MET A 247 2.60 22.99 -0.29
N GLU A 248 1.58 23.83 -0.43
CA GLU A 248 0.62 24.10 0.65
C GLU A 248 -0.17 22.84 0.99
N THR A 249 -0.61 22.09 -0.02
CA THR A 249 -1.29 20.80 0.16
C THR A 249 -0.39 19.77 0.87
N ILE A 250 0.87 19.64 0.47
CA ILE A 250 1.85 18.76 1.14
C ILE A 250 2.03 19.15 2.61
N LEU A 251 2.16 20.44 2.91
CA LEU A 251 2.27 20.93 4.29
C LEU A 251 1.00 20.64 5.12
N GLY A 252 -0.17 20.70 4.50
CA GLY A 252 -1.44 20.30 5.10
C GLY A 252 -1.43 18.83 5.54
N TYR A 253 -1.08 17.92 4.64
CA TYR A 253 -0.98 16.48 4.95
C TYR A 253 0.12 16.17 5.96
N TYR A 254 1.28 16.82 5.85
CA TYR A 254 2.36 16.68 6.84
C TYR A 254 1.90 17.11 8.25
N THR A 255 1.17 18.23 8.35
CA THR A 255 0.60 18.71 9.62
C THR A 255 -0.41 17.71 10.18
N ALA A 256 -1.32 17.20 9.34
CA ALA A 256 -2.26 16.13 9.73
C ALA A 256 -1.52 14.86 10.20
N GLY A 257 -0.38 14.53 9.58
CA GLY A 257 0.48 13.42 9.97
C GLY A 257 1.05 13.60 11.38
N ARG A 258 1.50 14.81 11.72
CA ARG A 258 1.97 15.15 13.07
C ARG A 258 0.86 15.05 14.11
N GLU A 259 -0.33 15.57 13.79
CA GLU A 259 -1.48 15.48 14.69
C GLU A 259 -1.90 14.03 14.92
N SER A 260 -1.94 13.22 13.86
CA SER A 260 -2.26 11.79 13.94
C SER A 260 -1.20 11.02 14.72
N LEU A 261 0.08 11.38 14.61
CA LEU A 261 1.15 10.79 15.42
C LEU A 261 0.98 11.13 16.91
N GLN A 262 0.59 12.37 17.24
CA GLN A 262 0.27 12.74 18.62
C GLN A 262 -0.91 11.93 19.16
N LYS A 263 -1.98 11.77 18.38
CA LYS A 263 -3.12 10.91 18.73
C LYS A 263 -2.69 9.45 18.92
N CYS A 264 -1.79 8.95 18.08
CA CYS A 264 -1.23 7.60 18.19
C CYS A 264 -0.49 7.42 19.53
N VAL A 265 0.39 8.36 19.89
CA VAL A 265 1.16 8.32 21.14
C VAL A 265 0.25 8.46 22.35
N TYR A 266 -0.78 9.30 22.27
CA TYR A 266 -1.78 9.43 23.32
C TYR A 266 -2.54 8.11 23.55
N ALA A 267 -3.07 7.50 22.48
CA ALA A 267 -3.75 6.20 22.54
C ALA A 267 -2.83 5.09 23.09
N PHE A 268 -1.54 5.14 22.75
CA PHE A 268 -0.53 4.23 23.30
C PHE A 268 -0.40 4.41 24.82
N GLY A 269 -0.37 5.65 25.31
CA GLY A 269 -0.34 5.98 26.73
C GLY A 269 -1.61 5.53 27.47
N GLU A 270 -2.79 5.72 26.89
CA GLU A 270 -4.06 5.24 27.43
C GLU A 270 -4.05 3.72 27.58
N GLY A 271 -3.63 2.99 26.54
CA GLY A 271 -3.55 1.52 26.59
C GLY A 271 -2.57 0.99 27.64
N ILE A 272 -1.45 1.69 27.91
CA ILE A 272 -0.57 1.36 29.04
C ILE A 272 -1.32 1.56 30.37
N GLY A 273 -2.04 2.67 30.51
CA GLY A 273 -2.85 2.96 31.71
C GLY A 273 -3.92 1.91 31.99
N GLU A 274 -4.47 1.30 30.94
CA GLU A 274 -5.40 0.17 31.00
C GLU A 274 -4.74 -1.18 31.29
N GLY A 275 -3.42 -1.24 31.45
CA GLY A 275 -2.68 -2.47 31.76
C GLY A 275 -2.29 -3.32 30.55
N ARG A 276 -2.39 -2.80 29.31
CA ARG A 276 -2.10 -3.53 28.06
C ARG A 276 -0.66 -3.37 27.57
N ARG A 277 0.29 -3.21 28.48
CA ARG A 277 1.70 -2.97 28.12
C ARG A 277 2.28 -4.07 27.23
N GLU A 278 1.99 -5.33 27.55
CA GLU A 278 2.54 -6.48 26.80
C GLU A 278 2.04 -6.49 25.35
N GLU A 279 0.76 -6.22 25.10
CA GLU A 279 0.18 -6.15 23.75
C GLU A 279 0.75 -4.97 22.93
N LEU A 280 1.14 -3.89 23.60
CA LEU A 280 1.66 -2.67 22.96
C LEU A 280 3.17 -2.69 22.68
N GLU A 281 3.93 -3.64 23.24
CA GLU A 281 5.39 -3.64 23.07
C GLU A 281 5.78 -3.88 21.60
N GLU A 282 4.98 -4.66 20.85
CA GLU A 282 5.18 -4.85 19.40
C GLU A 282 4.96 -3.55 18.61
N GLU A 283 3.97 -2.74 18.99
CA GLU A 283 3.64 -1.49 18.29
C GLU A 283 4.60 -0.36 18.61
N LYS A 284 5.31 -0.40 19.75
CA LYS A 284 6.28 0.62 20.15
C LYS A 284 7.35 0.85 19.07
N GLY A 285 7.91 -0.23 18.54
CA GLY A 285 8.94 -0.16 17.48
C GLY A 285 8.37 0.50 16.22
N MET A 286 7.15 0.13 15.85
CA MET A 286 6.46 0.64 14.66
C MET A 286 6.09 2.13 14.80
N VAL A 287 5.68 2.57 15.99
CA VAL A 287 5.41 4.00 16.28
C VAL A 287 6.70 4.83 16.22
N CYS A 288 7.82 4.30 16.72
CA CYS A 288 9.12 4.95 16.57
C CYS A 288 9.53 5.05 15.09
N GLN A 289 9.39 3.97 14.33
CA GLN A 289 9.74 3.93 12.91
C GLN A 289 8.94 4.97 12.11
N ILE A 290 7.62 5.05 12.32
CA ILE A 290 6.82 6.01 11.56
C ILE A 290 7.15 7.47 11.90
N SER A 291 7.59 7.75 13.14
CA SER A 291 8.06 9.10 13.48
C SER A 291 9.35 9.49 12.75
N VAL A 292 10.25 8.52 12.51
CA VAL A 292 11.45 8.73 11.68
C VAL A 292 11.08 9.00 10.23
N LEU A 293 10.14 8.24 9.67
CA LEU A 293 9.66 8.46 8.30
C LEU A 293 9.01 9.84 8.15
N LEU A 294 8.20 10.27 9.11
CA LEU A 294 7.59 11.60 9.11
C LEU A 294 8.65 12.72 9.15
N MET A 295 9.74 12.54 9.91
CA MET A 295 10.88 13.48 9.90
C MET A 295 11.65 13.47 8.57
N ALA A 296 11.79 12.30 7.92
CA ALA A 296 12.43 12.21 6.61
C ALA A 296 11.64 12.99 5.54
N VAL A 297 10.31 12.87 5.56
CA VAL A 297 9.42 13.68 4.70
C VAL A 297 9.59 15.17 4.96
N GLU A 298 9.68 15.60 6.22
CA GLU A 298 9.94 17.01 6.55
C GLU A 298 11.24 17.53 5.92
N GLY A 299 12.30 16.71 5.92
CA GLY A 299 13.55 17.02 5.24
C GLY A 299 13.35 17.27 3.74
N ARG A 300 12.66 16.35 3.06
CA ARG A 300 12.36 16.45 1.63
C ARG A 300 11.48 17.66 1.28
N ILE A 301 10.51 18.00 2.14
CA ILE A 301 9.69 19.20 1.99
C ILE A 301 10.59 20.45 1.98
N ARG A 302 11.49 20.58 2.96
CA ARG A 302 12.39 21.74 3.08
C ARG A 302 13.36 21.84 1.90
N GLU A 303 13.89 20.71 1.43
CA GLU A 303 14.72 20.66 0.22
C GLU A 303 13.95 21.21 -0.98
N ARG A 304 12.71 20.75 -1.18
CA ARG A 304 11.86 21.23 -2.29
C ARG A 304 11.50 22.71 -2.17
N GLU A 305 11.23 23.21 -0.97
CA GLU A 305 11.02 24.64 -0.75
C GLU A 305 12.25 25.48 -1.12
N ALA A 306 13.45 25.01 -0.77
CA ALA A 306 14.70 25.67 -1.12
C ALA A 306 14.90 25.72 -2.63
N GLU A 307 14.70 24.60 -3.33
CA GLU A 307 14.77 24.52 -4.80
C GLU A 307 13.79 25.50 -5.48
N LEU A 308 12.54 25.54 -5.01
CA LEU A 308 11.52 26.45 -5.55
C LEU A 308 11.87 27.92 -5.32
N LYS A 309 12.50 28.24 -4.18
CA LYS A 309 12.96 29.59 -3.89
C LYS A 309 14.12 30.00 -4.79
N GLU A 310 15.14 29.15 -4.93
CA GLU A 310 16.27 29.39 -5.83
C GLU A 310 15.80 29.55 -7.29
N ALA A 311 14.85 28.72 -7.75
CA ALA A 311 14.28 28.82 -9.08
C ALA A 311 13.55 30.15 -9.32
N LYS A 312 12.86 30.70 -8.30
CA LYS A 312 12.21 32.01 -8.37
C LYS A 312 13.24 33.14 -8.46
N GLU A 313 14.26 33.11 -7.61
CA GLU A 313 15.34 34.12 -7.62
C GLU A 313 16.07 34.16 -8.98
N VAL A 314 16.36 33.00 -9.58
CA VAL A 314 16.97 32.92 -10.91
C VAL A 314 16.07 33.48 -12.02
N LYS A 315 14.75 33.27 -11.94
CA LYS A 315 13.79 33.83 -12.91
C LYS A 315 13.74 35.36 -12.81
N GLU A 316 13.70 35.91 -11.60
CA GLU A 316 13.66 37.36 -11.37
C GLU A 316 14.93 38.07 -11.88
N VAL A 317 16.11 37.47 -11.69
CA VAL A 317 17.37 38.01 -12.22
C VAL A 317 17.36 38.06 -13.76
N LYS A 318 16.91 36.97 -14.41
CA LYS A 318 16.83 36.92 -15.89
C LYS A 318 15.83 37.92 -16.46
N GLU A 319 14.67 38.10 -15.83
CA GLU A 319 13.68 39.10 -16.25
C GLU A 319 14.17 40.55 -16.03
N GLY A 320 14.98 40.78 -15.00
CA GLY A 320 15.63 42.07 -14.74
C GLY A 320 16.69 42.44 -15.79
N GLU A 321 17.48 41.47 -16.24
CA GLU A 321 18.50 41.68 -17.29
C GLU A 321 17.86 42.00 -18.65
N VAL A 322 16.77 41.31 -19.03
CA VAL A 322 16.08 41.54 -20.31
C VAL A 322 15.44 42.94 -20.37
N LYS A 323 14.84 43.42 -19.27
CA LYS A 323 14.27 44.78 -19.20
C LYS A 323 15.35 45.88 -19.21
N GLY A 324 16.56 45.57 -18.75
CA GLY A 324 17.71 46.48 -18.78
C GLY A 324 18.28 46.73 -20.19
N GLU A 325 18.10 45.80 -21.12
CA GLU A 325 18.56 45.93 -22.51
C GLU A 325 17.56 46.67 -23.42
N GLU A 326 16.24 46.54 -23.18
CA GLU A 326 15.22 47.25 -23.96
C GLU A 326 15.18 48.76 -23.70
N GLY A 327 15.64 49.22 -22.52
CA GLY A 327 15.73 50.65 -22.18
C GLY A 327 16.93 51.40 -22.78
N LYS A 328 17.77 50.74 -23.60
CA LYS A 328 18.99 51.32 -24.22
C LYS A 328 18.91 51.49 -25.75
N LYS A 329 17.76 51.28 -26.38
CA LYS A 329 17.51 51.59 -27.79
C LYS A 329 16.74 52.88 -27.96
#